data_AF-A0A530M6D4-F1
#
_entry.id   AF-A0A530M6D4-F1
#
_cell.length_a   1.000
_cell.length_b   1.000
_cell.length_c   1.000
_cell.angle_alpha   90.00
_cell.angle_beta   90.00
_cell.angle_gamma   90.00
#
_symmetry.space_group_name_H-M   'P 1'
#
loop_
_entity.id
_entity.type
_entity.pdbx_description
1 polymer ?
#
loop_
_entity_poly.entity_id
_entity_poly.type
_entity_poly.pdbx_seq_one_letter_code
_entity_poly.pdbx_strand_id
1 'polypeptide(L)'
;MGLPRDATTPYLGGRMGDGNWNFSGYWSTNFGSAAYPTAWDTTKPTRYEVYRYEISNGLVATASTGGEIGTPAAACQPPVTTVDRRLLYGAILNCTALEAAGNGLSGHSTNLPVEAFGSF
;
A
#
# COMPACT_ATOMS: atom_id res chain seq x y z
N MET A 1 9.55 3.81 -3.65
CA MET A 1 9.29 2.55 -2.92
C MET A 1 8.82 2.91 -1.51
N GLY A 2 7.51 3.02 -1.28
CA GLY A 2 6.95 3.61 -0.04
C GLY A 2 6.68 2.62 1.11
N LEU A 3 6.89 1.32 0.90
CA LEU A 3 6.67 0.29 1.91
C LEU A 3 8.01 -0.40 2.26
N PRO A 4 8.46 -0.34 3.53
CA PRO A 4 9.62 -1.10 3.98
C PRO A 4 9.41 -2.58 3.73
N ARG A 5 10.42 -3.25 3.18
CA ARG A 5 10.42 -4.72 3.06
C ARG A 5 10.69 -5.33 4.42
N ASP A 6 10.06 -6.46 4.69
CA ASP A 6 10.38 -7.28 5.85
C ASP A 6 11.69 -8.03 5.57
N ALA A 7 12.78 -7.61 6.22
CA ALA A 7 14.09 -8.22 6.07
C ALA A 7 14.21 -9.56 6.82
N THR A 8 13.34 -9.79 7.80
CA THR A 8 13.34 -10.99 8.65
C THR A 8 12.47 -12.11 8.09
N THR A 9 11.54 -11.79 7.18
CA THR A 9 10.67 -12.76 6.51
C THR A 9 10.89 -12.72 5.00
N PRO A 10 11.87 -13.45 4.46
CA PRO A 10 12.26 -13.35 3.05
C PRO A 10 11.25 -13.98 2.08
N TYR A 11 10.06 -14.39 2.53
CA TYR A 11 9.03 -14.92 1.65
C TYR A 11 8.63 -13.84 0.62
N LEU A 12 8.67 -14.20 -0.66
CA LEU A 12 8.56 -13.26 -1.79
C LEU A 12 9.54 -12.06 -1.72
N GLY A 13 10.72 -12.27 -1.13
CA GLY A 13 11.77 -11.25 -1.02
C GLY A 13 11.43 -10.12 -0.04
N GLY A 14 10.72 -10.44 1.05
CA GLY A 14 10.27 -9.47 2.07
C GLY A 14 9.03 -8.68 1.67
N ARG A 15 8.31 -9.13 0.64
CA ARG A 15 7.06 -8.51 0.18
C ARG A 15 5.84 -9.00 0.97
N MET A 16 5.92 -10.22 1.51
CA MET A 16 4.98 -10.70 2.51
C MET A 16 5.68 -10.63 3.87
N GLY A 17 5.09 -9.89 4.80
CA GLY A 17 5.62 -9.76 6.16
C GLY A 17 5.10 -10.85 7.09
N ASP A 18 5.79 -11.03 8.23
CA ASP A 18 5.40 -11.90 9.36
C ASP A 18 4.31 -11.29 10.27
N GLY A 19 3.78 -10.12 9.92
CA GLY A 19 2.86 -9.34 10.77
C GLY A 19 3.56 -8.42 11.76
N ASN A 20 4.89 -8.48 11.89
CA ASN A 20 5.71 -7.56 12.65
C ASN A 20 6.20 -6.40 11.76
N TRP A 21 5.36 -5.37 11.61
CA TRP A 21 5.70 -4.23 10.78
C TRP A 21 6.60 -3.20 11.48
N ASN A 22 7.50 -2.57 10.72
CA ASN A 22 8.38 -1.50 11.21
C ASN A 22 7.67 -0.14 11.19
N PHE A 23 6.99 0.22 12.28
CA PHE A 23 6.26 1.49 12.42
C PHE A 23 7.18 2.72 12.23
N SER A 24 8.30 2.77 12.96
CA SER A 24 9.23 3.92 12.91
C SER A 24 9.79 4.15 11.50
N GLY A 25 10.18 3.06 10.82
CA GLY A 25 10.63 3.13 9.42
C GLY A 25 9.52 3.57 8.47
N TYR A 26 8.30 3.07 8.64
CA TYR A 26 7.14 3.51 7.85
C TYR A 26 6.87 5.01 8.05
N TRP A 27 6.83 5.47 9.30
CA TRP A 27 6.46 6.84 9.63
C TRP A 27 7.50 7.84 9.12
N SER A 28 8.77 7.61 9.40
CA SER A 28 9.87 8.45 8.92
C SER A 28 9.94 8.53 7.38
N THR A 29 9.62 7.43 6.69
CA THR A 29 9.61 7.38 5.21
C THR A 29 8.45 8.16 4.60
N ASN A 30 7.24 8.06 5.17
CA ASN A 30 6.03 8.59 4.57
C ASN A 30 5.66 9.99 5.09
N PHE A 31 5.99 10.30 6.34
CA PHE A 31 5.52 11.52 7.02
C PHE A 31 6.63 12.34 7.68
N GLY A 32 7.89 11.87 7.65
CA GLY A 32 9.02 12.58 8.22
C GLY A 32 8.82 12.91 9.71
N SER A 33 8.72 14.20 10.03
CA SER A 33 8.53 14.72 11.39
C SER A 33 7.07 14.96 11.79
N ALA A 34 6.09 14.47 11.02
CA ALA A 34 4.69 14.60 11.41
C ALA A 34 4.42 13.97 12.77
N ALA A 35 3.59 14.61 13.58
CA ALA A 35 3.25 14.11 14.90
C ALA A 35 2.38 12.84 14.83
N TYR A 36 2.58 11.94 15.79
CA TYR A 36 1.76 10.77 16.05
C TYR A 36 1.61 10.59 17.57
N PRO A 37 0.64 9.78 18.06
CA PRO A 37 0.46 9.54 19.48
C PRO A 37 1.73 8.97 20.14
N THR A 38 2.25 9.63 21.17
CA THR A 38 3.49 9.21 21.87
C THR A 38 3.41 7.81 22.47
N ALA A 39 2.20 7.33 22.78
CA ALA A 39 1.98 5.94 23.21
C ALA A 39 2.47 4.91 22.17
N TRP A 40 2.59 5.27 20.90
CA TRP A 40 3.06 4.39 19.83
C TRP A 40 4.57 4.12 19.86
N ASP A 41 5.34 4.92 20.61
CA ASP A 41 6.76 4.69 20.82
C ASP A 41 7.01 3.46 21.71
N THR A 42 6.07 3.15 22.62
CA THR A 42 6.18 2.02 23.55
C THR A 42 5.18 0.91 23.24
N THR A 43 4.01 1.24 22.72
CA THR A 43 2.95 0.30 22.32
C THR A 43 2.73 0.42 20.82
N LYS A 44 3.39 -0.45 20.06
CA LYS A 44 3.34 -0.41 18.60
C LYS A 44 1.89 -0.51 18.10
N PRO A 45 1.40 0.45 17.29
CA PRO A 45 0.05 0.43 16.77
C PRO A 45 -0.13 -0.67 15.73
N THR A 46 -1.37 -1.09 15.55
CA THR A 46 -1.79 -1.85 14.37
C THR A 46 -1.76 -0.96 13.13
N ARG A 47 -1.60 -1.55 11.95
CA ARG A 47 -1.73 -0.81 10.68
C ARG A 47 -3.07 -0.10 10.55
N TYR A 48 -4.13 -0.69 11.11
CA TYR A 48 -5.47 -0.13 11.08
C TYR A 48 -5.59 1.16 11.92
N GLU A 49 -5.04 1.18 13.13
CA GLU A 49 -5.02 2.38 13.98
C GLU A 49 -4.23 3.52 13.32
N VAL A 50 -3.09 3.20 12.71
CA VAL A 50 -2.31 4.19 11.94
C VAL A 50 -3.11 4.73 10.77
N TYR A 51 -3.82 3.88 10.02
CA TYR A 51 -4.64 4.33 8.90
C TYR A 51 -5.79 5.26 9.36
N ARG A 52 -6.47 4.91 10.45
CA ARG A 52 -7.54 5.77 11.03
C ARG A 52 -6.97 7.12 11.49
N TYR A 53 -5.76 7.14 12.04
CA TYR A 53 -5.06 8.36 12.40
C TYR A 53 -4.71 9.20 11.18
N GLU A 54 -4.18 8.58 10.12
CA GLU A 54 -3.85 9.25 8.85
C GLU A 54 -5.07 9.96 8.26
N ILE A 55 -6.24 9.30 8.24
CA ILE A 55 -7.50 9.93 7.77
C ILE A 55 -7.89 11.10 8.66
N SER A 56 -7.97 10.88 9.97
CA SER A 56 -8.47 11.88 10.92
C SER A 56 -7.58 13.11 11.03
N ASN A 57 -6.29 13.00 10.69
CA ASN A 57 -5.32 14.10 10.69
C ASN A 57 -4.98 14.61 9.28
N GLY A 58 -5.72 14.18 8.25
CA GLY A 58 -5.54 14.69 6.88
C GLY A 58 -4.21 14.29 6.23
N LEU A 59 -3.55 13.24 6.71
CA LEU A 59 -2.24 12.79 6.22
C LEU A 59 -2.32 11.92 4.96
N VAL A 60 -3.52 11.48 4.55
CA VAL A 60 -3.73 10.58 3.40
C VAL A 60 -3.22 11.18 2.08
N ALA A 61 -3.26 12.51 1.94
CA ALA A 61 -2.77 13.22 0.75
C ALA A 61 -1.26 13.53 0.80
N THR A 62 -0.55 13.06 1.84
CA THR A 62 0.91 13.23 1.93
C THR A 62 1.57 12.48 0.78
N ALA A 63 2.35 13.20 -0.02
CA ALA A 63 3.09 12.60 -1.11
C ALA A 63 4.09 11.57 -0.57
N SER A 64 4.08 10.37 -1.14
CA SER A 64 5.13 9.38 -0.86
C SER A 64 6.50 9.89 -1.30
N THR A 65 7.58 9.21 -0.90
CA THR A 65 8.97 9.50 -1.34
C THR A 65 9.17 9.46 -2.87
N GLY A 66 8.16 9.07 -3.65
CA GLY A 66 8.14 9.14 -5.13
C GLY A 66 7.19 10.20 -5.72
N GLY A 67 6.56 11.05 -4.90
CA GLY A 67 5.62 12.10 -5.34
C GLY A 67 4.16 11.64 -5.50
N GLU A 68 3.89 10.34 -5.41
CA GLU A 68 2.52 9.80 -5.49
C GLU A 68 1.69 10.24 -4.28
N ILE A 69 0.54 10.90 -4.53
CA ILE A 69 -0.40 11.41 -3.51
C ILE A 69 -1.68 10.56 -3.37
N GLY A 70 -1.74 9.40 -4.04
CA GLY A 70 -2.91 8.51 -4.00
C GLY A 70 -4.18 9.06 -4.66
N THR A 71 -4.16 10.32 -5.12
CA THR A 71 -5.22 10.92 -5.95
C THR A 71 -5.10 10.36 -7.36
N PRO A 72 -6.13 9.65 -7.87
CA PRO A 72 -6.11 9.18 -9.25
C PRO A 72 -6.16 10.37 -10.22
N ALA A 73 -5.67 10.16 -11.45
CA ALA A 73 -5.71 11.18 -12.49
C ALA A 73 -7.16 11.66 -12.72
N ALA A 74 -7.34 12.91 -13.15
CA ALA A 74 -8.66 13.50 -13.38
C ALA A 74 -9.53 12.74 -14.41
N ALA A 75 -8.93 11.87 -15.23
CA ALA A 75 -9.65 10.99 -16.16
C ALA A 75 -10.31 9.77 -15.48
N CYS A 76 -10.00 9.51 -14.20
CA CYS A 76 -10.58 8.42 -13.43
C CYS A 76 -11.90 8.81 -12.75
N GLN A 77 -12.68 7.81 -12.32
CA GLN A 77 -13.87 8.06 -11.50
C GLN A 77 -13.50 8.74 -10.18
N PRO A 78 -14.40 9.57 -9.61
CA PRO A 78 -14.14 10.25 -8.34
C PRO A 78 -13.76 9.24 -7.24
N PRO A 79 -12.71 9.50 -6.46
CA PRO A 79 -12.34 8.63 -5.36
C PRO A 79 -13.46 8.58 -4.32
N VAL A 80 -13.75 7.38 -3.82
CA VAL A 80 -14.73 7.19 -2.74
C VAL A 80 -14.26 7.99 -1.52
N THR A 81 -15.12 8.86 -1.00
CA THR A 81 -14.80 9.79 0.10
C THR A 81 -15.25 9.29 1.47
N THR A 82 -16.03 8.22 1.53
CA THR A 82 -16.62 7.65 2.76
C THR A 82 -15.81 6.47 3.32
N VAL A 83 -14.48 6.51 3.20
CA VAL A 83 -13.62 5.35 3.45
C VAL A 83 -13.23 5.21 4.91
N ASP A 84 -13.75 4.16 5.55
CA ASP A 84 -13.22 3.62 6.81
C ASP A 84 -12.00 2.69 6.56
N ARG A 85 -11.68 2.41 5.28
CA ARG A 85 -10.63 1.50 4.83
C ARG A 85 -10.02 1.97 3.50
N ARG A 86 -8.70 1.85 3.34
CA ARG A 86 -7.99 2.22 2.11
C ARG A 86 -8.44 1.29 0.99
N LEU A 87 -9.24 1.79 0.04
CA LEU A 87 -9.60 1.00 -1.14
C LEU A 87 -8.35 0.76 -1.97
N LEU A 88 -7.92 -0.49 -2.03
CA LEU A 88 -6.89 -0.95 -2.94
C LEU A 88 -7.58 -1.39 -4.22
N TYR A 89 -7.28 -0.72 -5.33
CA TYR A 89 -7.72 -1.16 -6.66
C TYR A 89 -6.68 -2.12 -7.23
N GLY A 90 -7.05 -3.38 -7.37
CA GLY A 90 -6.19 -4.43 -7.90
C GLY A 90 -6.73 -4.96 -9.23
N ALA A 91 -5.83 -5.21 -10.18
CA ALA A 91 -6.16 -5.99 -11.37
C ALA A 91 -6.25 -7.48 -11.01
N ILE A 92 -7.34 -8.13 -11.41
CA ILE A 92 -7.55 -9.57 -11.30
C ILE A 92 -7.08 -10.20 -12.60
N LEU A 93 -6.16 -11.16 -12.48
CA LEU A 93 -5.48 -11.80 -13.59
C LEU A 93 -5.83 -13.29 -13.65
N ASN A 94 -6.00 -13.83 -14.85
CA ASN A 94 -6.13 -15.27 -15.06
C ASN A 94 -4.74 -15.90 -15.24
N CYS A 95 -4.21 -16.47 -14.15
CA CYS A 95 -2.88 -17.08 -14.15
C CYS A 95 -2.73 -18.18 -15.21
N THR A 96 -3.74 -19.02 -15.42
CA THR A 96 -3.67 -20.13 -16.39
C THR A 96 -3.60 -19.62 -17.84
N ALA A 97 -4.37 -18.59 -18.19
CA ALA A 97 -4.33 -17.99 -19.51
C ALA A 97 -3.00 -17.23 -19.74
N LEU A 98 -2.48 -16.57 -18.69
CA LEU A 98 -1.19 -15.88 -18.76
C LEU A 98 -0.04 -16.85 -19.01
N GLU A 99 0.01 -17.97 -18.27
CA GLU A 99 1.03 -19.01 -18.46
C GLU A 99 0.93 -19.65 -19.85
N ALA A 100 -0.27 -19.96 -20.33
CA ALA A 100 -0.49 -20.49 -21.68
C ALA A 100 -0.05 -19.50 -22.79
N ALA A 101 -0.20 -18.20 -22.53
CA ALA A 101 0.28 -17.14 -23.42
C ALA A 101 1.79 -16.85 -23.29
N GLY A 102 2.51 -17.59 -22.44
CA GLY A 102 3.95 -17.42 -22.23
C GLY A 102 4.33 -16.21 -21.36
N ASN A 103 3.39 -15.61 -20.63
CA ASN A 103 3.66 -14.46 -19.76
C ASN A 103 4.20 -14.92 -18.40
N GLY A 104 5.37 -14.40 -18.03
CA GLY A 104 5.93 -14.54 -16.68
C GLY A 104 5.44 -13.43 -15.75
N LEU A 105 4.76 -13.80 -14.66
CA LEU A 105 4.41 -12.86 -13.60
C LEU A 105 5.65 -12.52 -12.76
N SER A 106 6.00 -11.24 -12.75
CA SER A 106 7.04 -10.67 -11.90
C SER A 106 6.51 -9.39 -11.26
N GLY A 107 7.18 -8.93 -10.20
CA GLY A 107 6.75 -7.74 -9.45
C GLY A 107 6.76 -6.42 -10.23
N HIS A 108 7.13 -6.42 -11.52
CA HIS A 108 7.09 -5.27 -12.42
C HIS A 108 6.65 -5.66 -13.85
N SER A 109 5.90 -6.75 -14.00
CA SER A 109 5.36 -7.13 -15.31
C SER A 109 4.33 -6.07 -15.76
N THR A 110 4.47 -5.63 -17.01
CA THR A 110 3.59 -4.64 -17.65
C THR A 110 2.83 -5.29 -18.81
N ASN A 111 1.77 -4.65 -19.31
CA ASN A 111 0.97 -5.13 -20.45
C ASN A 111 0.35 -6.52 -20.26
N LEU A 112 -0.08 -6.85 -19.04
CA LEU A 112 -0.78 -8.10 -18.76
C LEU A 112 -2.27 -7.98 -19.09
N PRO A 113 -2.90 -8.98 -19.75
CA PRO A 113 -4.34 -9.02 -19.92
C PRO A 113 -5.05 -9.10 -18.55
N VAL A 114 -5.92 -8.12 -18.29
CA VAL A 114 -6.71 -8.01 -17.06
C VAL A 114 -8.11 -8.56 -17.31
N GLU A 115 -8.57 -9.49 -16.46
CA GLU A 115 -9.91 -10.06 -16.55
C GLU A 115 -10.95 -9.15 -15.89
N ALA A 116 -10.58 -8.55 -14.75
CA ALA A 116 -11.44 -7.66 -14.00
C ALA A 116 -10.61 -6.74 -13.08
N PHE A 117 -11.25 -5.71 -12.53
CA PHE A 117 -10.69 -4.90 -11.46
C PHE A 117 -11.51 -5.11 -10.18
N GLY A 118 -10.81 -5.32 -9.06
CA GLY A 118 -11.40 -5.44 -7.73
C GLY A 118 -11.00 -4.26 -6.85
N SER A 119 -11.89 -3.89 -5.93
CA SER A 119 -11.59 -2.96 -4.84
C SER A 119 -11.62 -3.71 -3.50
N PHE A 120 -10.58 -3.54 -2.68
CA PHE A 120 -10.42 -4.23 -1.40
C PHE A 120 -10.22 -3.23 -0.26
#